data_AF-A0A349GQI7-F1
#
_entry.id   AF-A0A349GQI7-F1
#
_cell.length_a   1.000
_cell.length_b   1.000
_cell.length_c   1.000
_cell.angle_alpha   90.00
_cell.angle_beta   90.00
_cell.angle_gamma   90.00
#
_symmetry.space_group_name_H-M   'P 1'
#
loop_
_entity.id
_entity.type
_entity.pdbx_description
1 polymer ?
#
loop_
_entity_poly.entity_id
_entity_poly.type
_entity_poly.pdbx_seq_one_letter_code
_entity_poly.pdbx_strand_id
1 'polypeptide(L)' 'MKEKILIFGHKNPDTDSICSAIAYSNLKDQLGLNTTAVRLGELNKETEFILDY' A
#
# COMPACT_ATOMS: atom_id res chain seq x y z
N MET A 1 18.78 -12.26 6.01
CA MET A 1 17.62 -11.35 6.07
C MET A 1 16.80 -11.57 4.79
N LYS A 2 15.47 -11.61 4.86
CA LYS A 2 14.63 -11.67 3.65
C LYS A 2 14.71 -10.32 2.93
N GLU A 3 14.93 -10.31 1.62
CA GLU A 3 14.87 -9.08 0.81
C GLU A 3 13.52 -8.38 0.99
N LYS A 4 13.56 -7.05 1.13
CA LYS A 4 12.37 -6.24 1.36
C LYS A 4 11.74 -5.86 0.02
N ILE A 5 10.49 -6.26 -0.20
CA ILE A 5 9.72 -5.95 -1.40
C ILE A 5 8.84 -4.73 -1.12
N LEU A 6 8.95 -3.70 -1.95
CA LEU A 6 8.08 -2.53 -1.87
C LEU A 6 6.90 -2.71 -2.83
N ILE A 7 5.68 -2.52 -2.33
CA ILE A 7 4.45 -2.60 -3.13
C ILE A 7 3.83 -1.21 -3.16
N PHE A 8 3.54 -0.69 -4.35
CA PHE A 8 3.02 0.65 -4.55
C PHE A 8 2.13 0.72 -5.80
N GLY A 9 1.20 1.68 -5.80
CA GLY A 9 0.38 2.03 -6.97
C GLY A 9 1.03 3.11 -7.85
N HIS A 10 0.22 3.89 -8.55
CA HIS A 10 0.71 4.95 -9.44
C HIS A 10 1.12 6.24 -8.69
N LYS A 11 1.76 7.19 -9.40
CA LYS A 11 2.40 8.39 -8.80
C LYS A 11 1.45 9.36 -8.10
N ASN A 12 0.22 9.49 -8.58
CA ASN A 12 -0.79 10.40 -8.02
C ASN A 12 -1.90 9.52 -7.43
N PRO A 13 -1.62 8.83 -6.32
CA PRO A 13 -2.40 7.66 -5.92
C PRO A 13 -3.87 8.04 -5.66
N ASP A 14 -4.75 7.25 -6.24
CA ASP A 14 -6.16 7.21 -5.87
C ASP A 14 -6.37 6.21 -4.72
N THR A 15 -7.59 6.16 -4.21
CA THR A 15 -7.97 5.26 -3.12
C THR A 15 -7.69 3.81 -3.46
N ASP A 16 -7.97 3.37 -4.69
CA ASP A 16 -7.68 1.99 -5.11
C ASP A 16 -6.17 1.70 -5.06
N SER A 17 -5.33 2.61 -5.58
CA SER A 17 -3.87 2.44 -5.52
C SER A 17 -3.33 2.25 -4.10
N ILE A 18 -3.86 3.00 -3.13
CA ILE A 18 -3.44 2.91 -1.73
C ILE A 18 -3.98 1.63 -1.09
N CYS A 19 -5.28 1.39 -1.19
CA CYS A 19 -5.92 0.22 -0.58
C CYS A 19 -5.39 -1.08 -1.17
N SER A 20 -5.21 -1.14 -2.49
CA SER A 20 -4.63 -2.30 -3.17
C SER A 20 -3.18 -2.56 -2.76
N ALA A 21 -2.36 -1.50 -2.58
CA ALA A 21 -0.99 -1.68 -2.09
C ALA A 21 -0.96 -2.24 -0.66
N ILE A 22 -1.81 -1.72 0.23
CA ILE A 22 -1.93 -2.19 1.62
C ILE A 22 -2.42 -3.64 1.66
N ALA A 23 -3.53 -3.94 0.99
CA ALA A 23 -4.14 -5.27 0.99
C ALA A 23 -3.18 -6.31 0.39
N TYR A 24 -2.51 -5.97 -0.71
CA TYR A 24 -1.60 -6.90 -1.36
C TYR A 24 -0.31 -7.12 -0.55
N SER A 25 0.21 -6.08 0.10
CA SER A 25 1.33 -6.24 1.04
C SER A 25 0.95 -7.13 2.22
N ASN A 26 -0.24 -6.94 2.80
CA ASN A 26 -0.72 -7.81 3.87
C ASN A 26 -0.83 -9.27 3.44
N LEU A 27 -1.42 -9.53 2.26
CA LEU A 27 -1.51 -10.87 1.70
C LEU A 27 -0.13 -11.51 1.48
N LYS A 28 0.81 -10.76 0.91
CA LYS A 28 2.16 -11.29 0.64
C LYS A 28 2.96 -11.53 1.92
N ASP A 29 2.77 -10.71 2.95
CA ASP A 29 3.35 -10.92 4.27
C ASP A 29 2.85 -12.23 4.90
N GLN A 30 1.53 -12.48 4.84
CA GLN A 30 0.93 -13.74 5.28
C GLN A 30 1.43 -14.97 4.49
N LEU A 31 1.82 -14.79 3.23
CA LEU A 31 2.45 -15.83 2.40
C LEU A 31 3.96 -15.96 2.63
N GLY A 32 4.51 -15.27 3.63
CA GLY A 32 5.90 -15.39 4.06
C GLY A 32 6.89 -14.53 3.28
N LEU A 33 6.44 -13.54 2.50
CA LEU A 33 7.32 -12.56 1.87
C LEU A 33 7.53 -11.35 2.78
N ASN A 34 8.73 -10.79 2.82
CA ASN A 34 9.00 -9.55 3.56
C ASN A 34 8.58 -8.34 2.71
N THR A 35 7.36 -7.85 2.91
CA THR A 35 6.80 -6.77 2.06
C THR A 35 6.43 -5.52 2.85
N THR A 36 6.35 -4.38 2.16
CA THR A 36 5.85 -3.12 2.72
C THR A 36 5.11 -2.33 1.66
N ALA A 37 3.87 -1.96 1.95
CA ALA A 37 3.12 -1.01 1.15
C ALA A 37 3.72 0.40 1.28
N VAL A 38 3.92 1.08 0.16
CA VAL A 38 4.38 2.47 0.10
C VAL A 38 3.55 3.26 -0.93
N ARG A 39 3.54 4.58 -0.79
CA ARG A 39 2.85 5.50 -1.71
C ARG A 39 3.85 6.39 -2.43
N LEU A 40 3.53 6.77 -3.67
CA LEU A 40 4.39 7.60 -4.53
C LEU A 40 3.93 9.07 -4.63
N GLY A 41 2.91 9.45 -3.84
CA GLY A 41 2.35 10.80 -3.77
C GLY A 41 1.53 10.97 -2.50
N GLU A 42 0.99 12.18 -2.29
CA GLU A 42 0.14 12.49 -1.14
C GLU A 42 -1.22 11.78 -1.22
N LEU A 43 -1.84 11.58 -0.06
CA LEU A 43 -3.20 11.07 0.01
C LEU A 43 -4.18 12.15 -0.47
N ASN A 44 -5.23 11.72 -1.16
CA ASN A 44 -6.37 12.58 -1.42
C ASN A 44 -7.35 12.50 -0.24
N LYS A 45 -8.31 13.45 -0.16
CA LYS A 45 -9.27 13.53 0.95
C LYS A 45 -10.15 12.27 1.13
N GLU A 46 -10.49 11.60 0.02
CA GLU A 46 -11.27 10.35 0.09
C GLU A 46 -10.44 9.25 0.74
N THR A 47 -9.18 9.10 0.33
CA THR A 47 -8.28 8.11 0.89
C THR A 47 -7.92 8.42 2.34
N GLU A 48 -7.68 9.69 2.70
CA GLU A 48 -7.49 10.11 4.10
C GLU A 48 -8.70 9.72 4.95
N PHE A 49 -9.90 10.07 4.50
CA PHE A 49 -11.14 9.75 5.21
C PHE A 49 -11.30 8.23 5.44
N ILE A 50 -10.96 7.41 4.45
CA ILE A 50 -11.04 5.94 4.54
C ILE A 50 -10.01 5.37 5.51
N LEU A 51 -8.81 5.97 5.62
CA LEU A 51 -7.76 5.48 6.50
C LEU A 51 -7.94 5.91 7.96
N ASP A 52 -8.66 7.01 8.20
CA ASP A 52 -8.91 7.56 9.54
C ASP A 52 -10.07 6.88 10.29
N TYR A 53 -10.86 6.01 9.63
CA TYR A 53 -12.09 5.41 10.18
C TYR A 53 -12.13 3.88 10.03
#